data_AF-A0A7Y6YIC0-F1
#
_entry.id   AF-A0A7Y6YIC0-F1
#
_cell.length_a   1.000
_cell.length_b   1.000
_cell.length_c   1.000
_cell.angle_alpha   90.00
_cell.angle_beta   90.00
_cell.angle_gamma   90.00
#
_symmetry.space_group_name_H-M   'P 1'
#
loop_
_entity.id
_entity.type
_entity.pdbx_description
1 polymer ?
#
loop_
_entity_poly.entity_id
_entity_poly.type
_entity_poly.pdbx_seq_one_letter_code
_entity_poly.pdbx_strand_id
1 'polypeptide(L)'
;MKSKIGFIVLVSLNVVAYLLVIGMSVSTGKSYVPTLGTYVLSGVLLCFAILIRFRIKIWKTLFGYFLIAMAFTPFFLPFSLQIGIVHVYPLIILAFHLKWNPSVRHDFLKPFQPNPSEVSDDEVLDATVQRFKNKFAGRSKSELQQLASDPARTIAARTAAKQLLDDAKGSRS
;
A
#
# COMPACT_ATOMS: atom_id res chain seq x y z
N MET A 1 0.71 4.18 19.07
CA MET A 1 1.03 5.56 19.51
C MET A 1 2.51 5.92 19.33
N LYS A 2 3.47 5.11 19.81
CA LYS A 2 4.91 5.43 19.71
C LYS A 2 5.44 5.64 18.28
N SER A 3 4.92 4.89 17.30
CA SER A 3 5.25 5.08 15.87
C SER A 3 4.73 6.39 15.28
N LYS A 4 3.54 6.84 15.69
CA LYS A 4 2.95 8.11 15.26
C LYS A 4 3.74 9.30 15.78
N ILE A 5 4.18 9.24 17.04
CA ILE A 5 5.05 10.27 17.65
C ILE A 5 6.39 10.32 16.91
N GLY A 6 7.01 9.16 16.64
CA GLY A 6 8.24 9.09 15.85
C GLY A 6 8.09 9.69 14.46
N PHE A 7 6.98 9.40 13.77
CA PHE A 7 6.67 10.00 12.47
C PHE A 7 6.50 11.53 12.55
N ILE A 8 5.73 12.03 13.53
CA ILE A 8 5.51 13.47 13.73
C ILE A 8 6.84 14.18 13.99
N VAL A 9 7.69 13.64 14.87
CA VAL A 9 9.02 14.21 15.16
C VAL A 9 9.89 14.23 13.90
N LEU A 10 9.86 13.18 13.09
CA LEU A 10 10.65 13.10 11.85
C LEU A 10 10.18 14.10 10.78
N VAL A 11 8.86 14.31 10.69
CA VAL A 11 8.25 15.32 9.82
C VAL A 11 8.59 16.73 10.31
N SER A 12 8.46 17.00 11.62
CA SER A 12 8.81 18.30 12.19
C SER A 12 10.28 18.65 12.00
N LEU A 13 11.20 17.70 12.21
CA LEU A 13 12.62 17.88 11.95
C LEU A 13 12.90 18.19 10.47
N ASN A 14 12.18 17.54 9.55
CA ASN A 14 12.27 17.83 8.12
C ASN A 14 11.79 19.24 7.77
N VAL A 15 10.66 19.67 8.33
CA VAL A 15 10.12 21.02 8.11
C VAL A 15 11.08 22.08 8.64
N VAL A 16 11.66 21.87 9.84
CA VAL A 16 12.65 22.80 10.41
C VAL A 16 13.91 22.85 9.56
N ALA A 17 14.42 21.70 9.10
CA ALA A 17 15.56 21.65 8.19
C ALA A 17 15.27 22.40 6.87
N TYR A 18 14.06 22.24 6.31
CA TYR A 18 13.62 22.95 5.11
C TYR A 18 13.59 24.47 5.30
N LEU A 19 13.02 24.95 6.42
CA LEU A 19 12.99 26.37 6.75
C LEU A 19 14.40 26.96 6.94
N LEU A 20 15.32 26.21 7.54
CA LEU A 20 16.72 26.61 7.69
C LEU A 20 17.45 26.71 6.34
N VAL A 21 17.24 25.75 5.44
CA VAL A 21 17.83 25.76 4.09
C VAL A 21 17.33 26.97 3.29
N ILE A 22 16.03 27.26 3.35
CA ILE A 22 15.44 28.44 2.70
C ILE A 22 16.01 29.72 3.31
N GLY A 23 16.00 29.84 4.64
CA GLY A 23 16.53 31.03 5.33
C GLY A 23 17.99 31.31 4.98
N MET A 24 18.84 30.28 4.97
CA MET A 24 20.23 30.42 4.58
C MET A 24 20.38 30.81 3.10
N SER A 25 19.64 30.16 2.20
CA SER A 25 19.71 30.44 0.76
C SER A 25 19.25 31.88 0.44
N VAL A 26 18.22 32.37 1.13
CA VAL A 26 17.75 33.77 1.03
C VAL A 26 18.80 34.74 1.58
N SER A 27 19.44 34.45 2.72
CA SER A 27 20.39 35.38 3.33
C SER A 27 21.74 35.49 2.60
N THR A 28 22.15 34.45 1.88
CA THR A 28 23.49 34.34 1.27
C THR A 28 23.48 34.35 -0.25
N GLY A 29 22.31 34.21 -0.88
CA GLY A 29 22.15 34.14 -2.34
C GLY A 29 22.72 32.88 -2.99
N LYS A 30 23.22 31.91 -2.21
CA LYS A 30 23.79 30.65 -2.71
C LYS A 30 22.82 29.49 -2.44
N SER A 31 22.80 28.51 -3.35
CA SER A 31 21.99 27.29 -3.17
C SER A 31 22.75 26.28 -2.30
N TYR A 32 22.25 26.03 -1.09
CA TYR A 32 22.81 25.03 -0.16
C TYR A 32 22.07 23.68 -0.19
N VAL A 33 21.10 23.56 -1.11
CA VAL A 33 20.22 22.41 -1.28
C VAL A 33 20.97 21.07 -1.31
N PRO A 34 22.02 20.87 -2.15
CA PRO A 34 22.69 19.57 -2.22
C PRO A 34 23.56 19.26 -0.98
N THR A 35 24.25 20.25 -0.41
CA THR A 35 25.16 20.05 0.72
C THR A 35 24.40 19.76 2.01
N LEU A 36 23.34 20.54 2.30
CA LEU A 36 22.49 20.32 3.47
C LEU A 36 21.66 19.05 3.35
N GLY A 37 21.13 18.75 2.15
CA GLY A 37 20.42 17.49 1.89
C GLY A 37 21.29 16.27 2.18
N THR A 38 22.57 16.32 1.81
CA THR A 38 23.55 15.26 2.10
C THR A 38 23.79 15.09 3.61
N TYR A 39 24.00 16.18 4.36
CA TYR A 39 24.20 16.10 5.82
C TYR A 39 22.97 15.57 6.56
N VAL A 40 21.77 16.02 6.17
CA VAL A 40 20.52 15.53 6.75
C VAL A 40 20.34 14.05 6.42
N LEU A 41 20.61 13.63 5.18
CA LEU A 41 20.55 12.21 4.80
C LEU A 41 21.52 11.37 5.62
N SER A 42 22.77 11.81 5.79
CA SER A 42 23.78 11.11 6.60
C SER A 42 23.33 10.97 8.06
N GLY A 43 22.76 12.02 8.65
CA GLY A 43 22.21 11.97 10.00
C GLY A 43 21.04 11.00 10.14
N VAL A 44 20.12 10.99 9.17
CA VAL A 44 18.97 10.06 9.15
C VAL A 44 19.43 8.60 8.99
N LEU A 45 20.40 8.34 8.11
CA LEU A 45 21.00 7.01 7.93
C LEU A 45 21.73 6.55 9.19
N LEU A 46 22.45 7.43 9.89
CA LEU A 46 23.09 7.13 11.17
C LEU A 46 22.05 6.77 12.24
N CYS A 47 20.95 7.50 12.32
CA CYS A 47 19.83 7.16 13.20
C CYS A 47 19.28 5.76 12.89
N PHE A 48 19.08 5.41 11.61
CA PHE A 48 18.67 4.05 11.24
C PHE A 48 19.71 3.00 11.61
N ALA A 49 21.00 3.25 11.40
CA ALA A 49 22.08 2.35 11.79
C ALA A 49 22.08 2.07 13.30
N ILE A 50 21.85 3.10 14.12
CA ILE A 50 21.70 2.98 15.58
C ILE A 50 20.46 2.13 15.91
N LEU A 51 19.29 2.42 15.33
CA LEU A 51 18.07 1.66 15.59
C LEU A 51 18.21 0.17 15.19
N ILE A 52 18.95 -0.11 14.11
CA ILE A 52 19.28 -1.48 13.67
C ILE A 52 20.23 -2.14 14.67
N ARG A 53 21.29 -1.44 15.11
CA ARG A 53 22.29 -1.93 16.08
C ARG A 53 21.67 -2.33 17.41
N PHE A 54 20.64 -1.59 17.85
CA PHE A 54 19.87 -1.87 19.07
C PHE A 54 18.63 -2.77 18.83
N ARG A 55 18.47 -3.33 17.62
CA ARG A 55 17.37 -4.22 17.23
C ARG A 55 15.96 -3.67 17.52
N ILE A 56 15.78 -2.35 17.46
CA ILE A 56 14.50 -1.71 17.77
C ILE A 56 13.53 -1.92 16.59
N LYS A 57 12.57 -2.84 16.73
CA LYS A 57 11.66 -3.27 15.65
C LYS A 57 10.94 -2.13 14.89
N ILE A 58 10.76 -0.96 15.51
CA ILE A 58 10.10 0.21 14.91
C ILE A 58 10.86 0.79 13.70
N TRP A 59 12.17 0.53 13.59
CA TRP A 59 12.99 1.08 12.52
C TRP A 59 12.46 0.70 11.14
N LYS A 60 11.88 -0.50 11.00
CA LYS A 60 11.32 -0.99 9.74
C LYS A 60 10.15 -0.13 9.27
N THR A 61 9.26 0.25 10.18
CA THR A 61 8.12 1.11 9.88
C THR A 61 8.58 2.53 9.57
N LEU A 62 9.50 3.08 10.37
CA LEU A 62 10.06 4.41 10.15
C LEU A 62 10.82 4.51 8.83
N PHE A 63 11.55 3.45 8.46
CA PHE A 63 12.28 3.38 7.19
C PHE A 63 11.31 3.36 6.00
N GLY A 64 10.19 2.65 6.10
CA GLY A 64 9.14 2.69 5.08
C GLY A 64 8.58 4.10 4.86
N TYR A 65 8.25 4.81 5.94
CA TYR A 65 7.79 6.21 5.85
C TYR A 65 8.86 7.15 5.29
N PHE A 66 10.11 6.95 5.70
CA PHE A 66 11.24 7.73 5.19
C PHE A 66 11.41 7.56 3.67
N LEU A 67 11.31 6.34 3.15
CA LEU A 67 11.37 6.08 1.71
C LEU A 67 10.21 6.71 0.93
N ILE A 68 8.99 6.71 1.50
CA ILE A 68 7.85 7.42 0.92
C ILE A 68 8.13 8.91 0.88
N ALA A 69 8.60 9.51 1.98
CA ALA A 69 8.95 10.93 2.01
C ALA A 69 10.04 11.27 0.97
N MET A 70 11.07 10.43 0.85
CA MET A 70 12.12 10.60 -0.15
C MET A 70 11.61 10.49 -1.60
N ALA A 71 10.57 9.68 -1.86
CA ALA A 71 10.01 9.55 -3.21
C ALA A 71 9.44 10.87 -3.75
N PHE A 72 9.00 11.78 -2.86
CA PHE A 72 8.39 13.06 -3.22
C PHE A 72 9.24 14.28 -2.87
N THR A 73 10.46 14.09 -2.34
CA THR A 73 11.29 15.19 -1.86
C THR A 73 12.55 15.35 -2.72
N PRO A 74 12.75 16.51 -3.38
CA PRO A 74 13.87 16.71 -4.32
C PRO A 74 15.24 16.89 -3.66
N PHE A 75 15.31 16.94 -2.33
CA PHE A 75 16.50 17.40 -1.59
C PHE A 75 17.48 16.29 -1.19
N PHE A 76 17.09 15.01 -1.27
CA PHE A 76 17.85 13.95 -0.62
C PHE A 76 18.87 13.23 -1.51
N LEU A 77 18.81 13.36 -2.83
CA LEU A 77 19.70 12.61 -3.72
C LEU A 77 20.44 13.52 -4.70
N PRO A 78 21.78 13.46 -4.76
CA PRO A 78 22.57 14.19 -5.74
C PRO A 78 22.44 13.62 -7.17
N PHE A 79 21.76 12.48 -7.33
CA PHE A 79 21.50 11.82 -8.61
C PHE A 79 20.01 11.53 -8.75
N SER A 80 19.39 11.96 -9.84
CA SER A 80 17.94 11.94 -9.98
C SER A 80 17.50 11.20 -11.24
N LEU A 81 17.11 9.93 -11.08
CA LEU A 81 16.19 9.26 -12.02
C LEU A 81 14.78 9.57 -11.52
N GLN A 82 14.19 10.60 -12.12
CA GLN A 82 12.87 11.12 -11.79
C GLN A 82 11.92 10.87 -12.96
N ILE A 83 10.67 10.58 -12.64
CA ILE A 83 9.56 10.66 -13.60
C ILE A 83 8.65 11.75 -13.06
N GLY A 84 8.71 12.94 -13.66
CA GLY A 84 8.06 14.14 -13.11
C GLY A 84 8.67 14.55 -11.76
N ILE A 85 7.83 14.75 -10.74
CA ILE A 85 8.25 15.19 -9.38
C ILE A 85 8.68 13.98 -8.52
N VAL A 86 8.49 12.75 -9.02
CA VAL A 86 8.66 11.53 -8.23
C VAL A 86 10.03 10.90 -8.48
N HIS A 87 10.75 10.62 -7.40
CA HIS A 87 12.01 9.87 -7.42
C HIS A 87 11.75 8.37 -7.46
N VAL A 88 12.32 7.69 -8.44
CA VAL A 88 12.06 6.26 -8.68
C VAL A 88 12.85 5.36 -7.72
N TYR A 89 14.09 5.73 -7.36
CA TYR A 89 14.92 4.88 -6.48
C TYR A 89 14.33 4.62 -5.09
N PRO A 90 13.80 5.63 -4.36
CA PRO A 90 13.17 5.39 -3.07
C PRO A 90 11.96 4.45 -3.17
N LEU A 91 11.21 4.51 -4.27
CA LEU A 91 10.08 3.60 -4.52
C LEU A 91 10.53 2.16 -4.77
N ILE A 92 11.62 1.97 -5.53
CA ILE A 92 12.20 0.63 -5.75
C ILE A 92 12.64 0.04 -4.40
N ILE A 93 13.38 0.82 -3.60
CA ILE A 93 13.84 0.38 -2.28
C ILE A 93 12.63 0.10 -1.37
N LEU A 94 11.58 0.92 -1.44
CA LEU A 94 10.35 0.71 -0.68
C LEU A 94 9.67 -0.60 -1.07
N ALA A 95 9.59 -0.91 -2.37
CA ALA A 95 9.01 -2.17 -2.85
C ALA A 95 9.76 -3.40 -2.30
N PHE A 96 11.10 -3.38 -2.33
CA PHE A 96 11.92 -4.42 -1.72
C PHE A 96 11.75 -4.50 -0.21
N HIS A 97 11.73 -3.35 0.46
CA HIS A 97 11.55 -3.27 1.91
C HIS A 97 10.20 -3.85 2.36
N LEU A 98 9.11 -3.52 1.66
CA LEU A 98 7.78 -4.07 1.93
C LEU A 98 7.70 -5.57 1.61
N LYS A 99 8.40 -6.04 0.56
CA LYS A 99 8.48 -7.46 0.21
C LYS A 99 9.18 -8.28 1.31
N TRP A 100 10.25 -7.75 1.90
CA TRP A 100 10.99 -8.43 2.98
C TRP A 100 10.40 -8.22 4.38
N ASN A 101 9.44 -7.30 4.55
CA ASN A 101 8.82 -7.01 5.84
C ASN A 101 7.28 -7.11 5.74
N PRO A 102 6.72 -8.32 5.73
CA PRO A 102 5.28 -8.54 5.52
C PRO A 102 4.41 -7.90 6.60
N SER A 103 4.90 -7.80 7.84
CA SER A 103 4.20 -7.09 8.92
C SER A 103 4.03 -5.60 8.63
N VAL A 104 5.08 -4.96 8.10
CA VAL A 104 5.03 -3.54 7.71
C VAL A 104 4.09 -3.36 6.52
N ARG A 105 4.15 -4.25 5.53
CA ARG A 105 3.22 -4.24 4.39
C ARG A 105 1.75 -4.32 4.85
N HIS A 106 1.45 -5.22 5.79
CA HIS A 106 0.10 -5.35 6.34
C HIS A 106 -0.36 -4.05 7.01
N ASP A 107 0.50 -3.43 7.84
CA ASP A 107 0.18 -2.17 8.52
C ASP A 107 -0.05 -1.00 7.54
N PHE A 108 0.71 -0.95 6.45
CA PHE A 108 0.56 0.07 5.40
C PHE A 108 -0.71 -0.12 4.56
N LEU A 109 -1.10 -1.37 4.29
CA LEU A 109 -2.28 -1.68 3.49
C LEU A 109 -3.57 -1.71 4.31
N LYS A 110 -3.48 -1.81 5.64
CA LYS A 110 -4.63 -1.85 6.54
C LYS A 110 -5.66 -0.72 6.33
N PRO A 111 -5.27 0.55 6.09
CA PRO A 111 -6.22 1.64 5.83
C PRO A 111 -6.96 1.51 4.49
N PHE A 112 -6.41 0.73 3.56
CA PHE A 112 -6.98 0.50 2.23
C PHE A 112 -7.70 -0.84 2.12
N GLN A 113 -7.70 -1.64 3.20
CA GLN A 113 -8.55 -2.81 3.26
C GLN A 113 -9.99 -2.34 3.48
N PRO A 114 -10.94 -2.78 2.65
CA PRO A 114 -12.33 -2.39 2.82
C PRO A 114 -12.78 -2.76 4.23
N ASN A 115 -13.34 -1.77 4.93
CA ASN A 115 -13.93 -1.98 6.24
C ASN A 115 -15.12 -2.95 6.02
N PRO A 116 -15.21 -4.09 6.73
CA PRO A 116 -16.30 -5.05 6.51
C PRO A 116 -17.69 -4.45 6.78
N SER A 117 -17.76 -3.28 7.43
CA SER A 117 -18.97 -2.52 7.69
C SER A 117 -19.38 -1.54 6.57
N GLU A 118 -18.57 -1.36 5.52
CA GLU A 118 -18.87 -0.49 4.37
C GLU A 118 -19.09 -1.25 3.05
N VAL A 119 -18.82 -2.56 3.03
CA VAL A 119 -19.23 -3.40 1.89
C VAL A 119 -20.72 -3.68 2.11
N SER A 120 -21.59 -3.16 1.24
CA SER A 120 -23.00 -3.50 1.30
C SER A 120 -23.14 -5.02 1.25
N ASP A 121 -24.07 -5.59 2.01
CA ASP A 121 -24.33 -7.04 2.00
C ASP A 121 -24.56 -7.55 0.56
N ASP A 122 -25.07 -6.68 -0.32
CA ASP A 122 -25.24 -6.92 -1.75
C ASP A 122 -23.91 -7.08 -2.51
N GLU A 123 -22.89 -6.25 -2.24
CA GLU A 123 -21.56 -6.41 -2.89
C GLU A 123 -20.83 -7.67 -2.41
N VAL A 124 -20.98 -8.03 -1.13
CA VAL A 124 -20.44 -9.30 -0.60
C VAL A 124 -21.15 -10.49 -1.23
N LEU A 125 -22.47 -10.41 -1.36
CA LEU A 125 -23.29 -11.43 -2.01
C LEU A 125 -22.87 -11.60 -3.47
N ASP A 126 -22.73 -10.51 -4.22
CA ASP A 126 -22.35 -10.54 -5.64
C ASP A 126 -20.93 -11.08 -5.86
N ALA A 127 -19.96 -10.65 -5.05
CA ALA A 127 -18.60 -11.19 -5.10
C ALA A 127 -18.58 -12.70 -4.79
N THR A 128 -19.43 -13.14 -3.86
CA THR A 128 -19.55 -14.56 -3.50
C THR A 128 -20.25 -15.37 -4.58
N VAL A 129 -21.32 -14.81 -5.18
CA VAL A 129 -22.02 -15.39 -6.35
C VAL A 129 -21.03 -15.57 -7.50
N GLN A 130 -20.21 -14.56 -7.81
CA GLN A 130 -19.22 -14.68 -8.89
C GLN A 130 -18.14 -15.73 -8.63
N ARG A 131 -17.67 -15.86 -7.38
CA ARG A 131 -16.76 -16.97 -7.01
C ARG A 131 -17.41 -18.33 -7.26
N PHE A 132 -18.70 -18.49 -6.94
CA PHE A 132 -19.42 -19.73 -7.22
C PHE A 132 -19.68 -19.93 -8.72
N LYS A 133 -19.98 -18.88 -9.50
CA LYS A 133 -20.10 -18.99 -10.97
C LYS A 133 -18.82 -19.54 -11.58
N ASN A 134 -17.67 -19.01 -11.18
CA ASN A 134 -16.36 -19.50 -11.65
C ASN A 134 -16.09 -20.95 -11.23
N LYS A 135 -16.50 -21.35 -10.02
CA LYS A 135 -16.36 -22.73 -9.53
C LYS A 135 -17.27 -23.72 -10.25
N PHE A 136 -18.44 -23.27 -10.70
CA PHE A 136 -19.42 -24.08 -11.41
C PHE A 136 -19.29 -23.99 -12.94
N ALA A 137 -18.42 -23.11 -13.44
CA ALA A 137 -18.08 -23.03 -14.85
C ALA A 137 -17.52 -24.39 -15.31
N GLY A 138 -18.19 -25.00 -16.30
CA GLY A 138 -17.84 -26.34 -16.81
C GLY A 138 -18.61 -27.50 -16.18
N ARG A 139 -19.52 -27.24 -15.22
CA ARG A 139 -20.46 -28.26 -14.74
C ARG A 139 -21.55 -28.55 -15.77
N SER A 140 -22.02 -29.80 -15.78
CA SER A 140 -23.11 -30.22 -16.64
C SER A 140 -24.45 -29.57 -16.22
N LYS A 141 -25.40 -29.51 -17.15
CA LYS A 141 -26.73 -28.90 -16.90
C LYS A 141 -27.48 -29.60 -15.76
N SER A 142 -27.36 -30.92 -15.63
CA SER A 142 -27.97 -31.70 -14.54
C SER A 142 -27.34 -31.38 -13.19
N GLU A 143 -26.01 -31.24 -13.13
CA GLU A 143 -25.30 -30.83 -11.90
C GLU A 143 -25.69 -29.41 -11.49
N LEU A 144 -25.79 -28.47 -12.42
CA LEU A 144 -26.23 -27.11 -12.13
C LEU A 144 -27.67 -27.07 -11.61
N GLN A 145 -28.57 -27.91 -12.14
CA GLN A 145 -29.94 -28.03 -11.64
C GLN A 145 -29.99 -28.58 -10.21
N GLN A 146 -29.16 -29.58 -9.88
CA GLN A 146 -29.02 -30.08 -8.51
C GLN A 146 -28.47 -29.00 -7.57
N LEU A 147 -27.44 -28.26 -8.00
CA LEU A 147 -26.84 -27.19 -7.20
C LEU A 147 -27.81 -26.02 -6.95
N ALA A 148 -28.73 -25.76 -7.88
CA ALA A 148 -29.74 -24.71 -7.76
C ALA A 148 -30.88 -25.08 -6.81
N SER A 149 -31.19 -26.37 -6.67
CA SER A 149 -32.31 -26.88 -5.86
C SER A 149 -31.90 -27.43 -4.49
N ASP A 150 -30.63 -27.71 -4.26
CA ASP A 150 -30.10 -28.25 -2.99
C ASP A 150 -30.26 -27.24 -1.82
N PRO A 151 -31.15 -27.53 -0.84
CA PRO A 151 -31.41 -26.64 0.29
C PRO A 151 -30.25 -26.58 1.28
N ALA A 152 -29.31 -27.54 1.24
CA ALA A 152 -28.11 -27.52 2.09
C ALA A 152 -27.07 -26.49 1.62
N ARG A 153 -27.28 -25.85 0.46
CA ARG A 153 -26.35 -24.87 -0.11
C ARG A 153 -26.71 -23.43 0.26
N THR A 154 -25.67 -22.61 0.42
CA THR A 154 -25.79 -21.16 0.62
C THR A 154 -26.60 -20.51 -0.50
N ILE A 155 -27.32 -19.42 -0.20
CA ILE A 155 -28.10 -18.65 -1.18
C ILE A 155 -27.24 -18.25 -2.39
N ALA A 156 -26.03 -17.73 -2.15
CA ALA A 156 -25.10 -17.32 -3.22
C ALA A 156 -24.75 -18.46 -4.21
N ALA A 157 -24.54 -19.69 -3.70
CA ALA A 157 -24.26 -20.85 -4.55
C ALA A 157 -25.49 -21.23 -5.40
N ARG A 158 -26.69 -21.19 -4.83
CA ARG A 158 -27.94 -21.46 -5.56
C ARG A 158 -28.21 -20.39 -6.62
N THR A 159 -27.99 -19.11 -6.28
CA THR A 159 -28.13 -17.99 -7.21
C THR A 159 -27.13 -18.09 -8.36
N ALA A 160 -25.86 -18.41 -8.09
CA ALA A 160 -24.85 -18.63 -9.12
C ALA A 160 -25.22 -19.77 -10.09
N ALA A 161 -25.71 -20.89 -9.57
CA ALA A 161 -26.14 -22.04 -10.38
C ALA A 161 -27.36 -21.70 -11.26
N LYS A 162 -28.34 -20.95 -10.73
CA LYS A 162 -29.48 -20.45 -11.51
C LYS A 162 -29.04 -19.52 -12.64
N GLN A 163 -28.18 -18.54 -12.34
CA GLN A 163 -27.69 -17.61 -13.36
C GLN A 163 -26.95 -18.35 -14.48
N LEU A 164 -26.10 -19.33 -14.19
CA LEU A 164 -25.43 -20.14 -15.22
C LEU A 164 -26.41 -20.96 -16.07
N LEU A 165 -27.50 -21.47 -15.47
CA LEU A 165 -28.55 -22.18 -16.21
C LEU A 165 -29.34 -21.25 -17.14
N ASP A 166 -29.55 -19.99 -16.75
CA ASP A 166 -30.26 -19.01 -17.55
C ASP A 166 -29.38 -18.43 -18.66
N ASP A 167 -28.08 -18.17 -18.38
CA ASP A 167 -27.07 -17.78 -19.37
C ASP A 167 -26.96 -18.86 -20.48
N ALA A 168 -27.02 -20.15 -20.12
CA ALA A 168 -27.00 -21.27 -21.06
C ALA A 168 -28.31 -21.48 -21.84
N LYS A 169 -29.43 -20.87 -21.40
CA LYS A 169 -30.70 -20.84 -22.16
C LYS A 169 -30.74 -19.67 -23.13
N GLY A 170 -30.21 -18.51 -22.73
CA GLY A 170 -30.15 -17.31 -23.56
C GLY A 170 -29.18 -17.42 -24.74
N SER A 171 -28.15 -18.26 -24.66
CA SER A 171 -27.21 -18.48 -25.78
C SER A 171 -27.76 -19.35 -26.93
N ARG A 172 -29.05 -19.68 -26.92
CA ARG A 172 -29.74 -20.51 -27.94
C ARG A 172 -30.90 -19.79 -28.64
N SER A 173 -31.10 -18.49 -28.39
CA SER A 173 -31.96 -17.61 -29.19
C SER A 173 -31.11 -16.71 -30.07
#